data_AF-J4KL24-F1
#
_entry.id   AF-J4KL24-F1
#
_cell.length_a   1.000
_cell.length_b   1.000
_cell.length_c   1.000
_cell.angle_alpha   90.00
_cell.angle_beta   90.00
_cell.angle_gamma   90.00
#
_symmetry.space_group_name_H-M   'P 1'
#
loop_
_entity.id
_entity.type
_entity.pdbx_description
1 polymer ?
#
loop_
_entity_poly.entity_id
_entity_poly.type
_entity_poly.pdbx_seq_one_letter_code
_entity_poly.pdbx_strand_id
1 'polypeptide(L)'
;MKSAAARIIFTMTLGTVLPHVYASTPTDDSSNINTTIESKLPWVDDNNGDFGECTDTLRRMSPPSAETVNKVCGTQSFCEEFDPADLSEDDSKNLAAVYGFASAQACFDAYEQNPAASSQDTKPKSKLPWVSSTTSDYGKCVAILRRMHEESPPSGETVNEVCGTEEFCDEFDLAIISEDDLKKLVEFYSFESPQECFDAHEQKPTSSQ
;
A
#
# COMPACT_ATOMS: atom_id res chain seq x y z
N MET A 1 71.10 -27.37 11.48
CA MET A 1 69.75 -27.59 10.90
C MET A 1 68.92 -26.35 11.19
N LYS A 2 68.46 -25.65 10.14
CA LYS A 2 67.72 -24.39 10.26
C LYS A 2 66.24 -24.71 10.49
N SER A 3 65.69 -24.40 11.66
CA SER A 3 64.25 -24.52 11.90
C SER A 3 63.54 -23.28 11.37
N ALA A 4 62.79 -23.45 10.28
CA ALA A 4 61.89 -22.45 9.76
C ALA A 4 60.58 -22.46 10.57
N ALA A 5 60.13 -21.27 10.97
CA ALA A 5 58.85 -21.04 11.63
C ALA A 5 57.69 -21.19 10.62
N ALA A 6 56.65 -21.92 11.00
CA ALA A 6 55.36 -21.90 10.31
C ALA A 6 54.35 -21.18 11.21
N ARG A 7 54.01 -19.93 10.87
CA ARG A 7 52.87 -19.21 11.45
C ARG A 7 51.63 -19.65 10.67
N ILE A 8 50.70 -20.35 11.34
CA ILE A 8 49.37 -20.65 10.78
C ILE A 8 48.51 -19.42 11.01
N ILE A 9 48.15 -18.72 9.94
CA ILE A 9 47.14 -17.67 9.95
C ILE A 9 45.80 -18.37 9.75
N PHE A 10 44.93 -18.37 10.76
CA PHE A 10 43.52 -18.72 10.59
C PHE A 10 42.79 -17.53 9.98
N THR A 11 42.59 -17.55 8.67
CA THR A 11 41.60 -16.70 8.01
C THR A 11 40.22 -17.26 8.33
N MET A 12 39.51 -16.64 9.27
CA MET A 12 38.07 -16.82 9.40
C MET A 12 37.40 -16.09 8.24
N THR A 13 37.14 -16.80 7.15
CA THR A 13 36.14 -16.38 6.17
C THR A 13 34.79 -16.47 6.85
N LEU A 14 34.21 -15.31 7.20
CA LEU A 14 32.78 -15.22 7.47
C LEU A 14 32.04 -15.65 6.20
N GLY A 15 31.64 -16.91 6.16
CA GLY A 15 30.61 -17.37 5.24
C GLY A 15 29.32 -16.70 5.66
N THR A 16 28.96 -15.63 4.97
CA THR A 16 27.60 -15.10 4.97
C THR A 16 26.71 -16.19 4.40
N VAL A 17 26.10 -16.99 5.28
CA VAL A 17 24.98 -17.85 4.92
C VAL A 17 23.82 -16.89 4.64
N LEU A 18 23.65 -16.53 3.37
CA LEU A 18 22.42 -15.89 2.91
C LEU A 18 21.26 -16.86 3.20
N PRO A 19 20.19 -16.44 3.88
CA PRO A 19 18.95 -17.19 3.84
C PRO A 19 18.43 -17.18 2.40
N HIS A 20 17.93 -18.32 1.98
CA HIS A 20 17.55 -18.69 0.62
C HIS A 20 16.79 -17.59 -0.13
N VAL A 21 17.52 -16.92 -1.03
CA VAL A 21 16.95 -16.31 -2.22
C VAL A 21 16.24 -17.43 -2.98
N TYR A 22 15.00 -17.20 -3.40
CA TYR A 22 14.23 -18.09 -4.29
C TYR A 22 14.96 -18.21 -5.64
N ALA A 23 16.01 -19.02 -5.69
CA ALA A 23 16.63 -19.48 -6.91
C ALA A 23 16.01 -20.83 -7.25
N SER A 24 14.92 -20.79 -8.03
CA SER A 24 14.39 -21.99 -8.69
C SER A 24 15.52 -22.63 -9.50
N THR A 25 15.86 -23.87 -9.16
CA THR A 25 16.82 -24.68 -9.91
C THR A 25 16.32 -24.88 -11.34
N PRO A 26 17.15 -24.66 -12.39
CA PRO A 26 16.75 -24.96 -13.75
C PRO A 26 16.84 -26.47 -13.94
N THR A 27 15.70 -27.14 -14.08
CA THR A 27 15.65 -28.44 -14.74
C THR A 27 15.73 -28.18 -16.24
N ASP A 28 16.82 -28.63 -16.85
CA ASP A 28 17.00 -28.76 -18.29
C ASP A 28 15.78 -29.46 -18.90
N ASP A 29 14.90 -28.70 -19.56
CA ASP A 29 14.38 -29.15 -20.85
C ASP A 29 14.04 -27.95 -21.75
N SER A 30 14.41 -28.10 -23.00
CA SER A 30 14.61 -27.03 -23.97
C SER A 30 13.29 -26.63 -24.64
N SER A 31 12.87 -25.36 -24.52
CA SER A 31 12.23 -24.56 -25.59
C SER A 31 11.82 -23.14 -25.14
N ASN A 32 12.78 -22.22 -25.21
CA ASN A 32 12.66 -20.89 -25.84
C ASN A 32 11.29 -20.18 -25.84
N ILE A 33 10.94 -19.39 -24.80
CA ILE A 33 10.26 -18.09 -24.93
C ILE A 33 10.67 -17.16 -23.78
N ASN A 34 11.19 -15.99 -24.17
CA ASN A 34 11.26 -14.70 -23.47
C ASN A 34 10.61 -14.55 -22.07
N THR A 35 11.38 -13.89 -21.19
CA THR A 35 10.94 -13.10 -20.03
C THR A 35 10.53 -13.89 -18.79
N THR A 36 11.45 -13.99 -17.83
CA THR A 36 11.11 -14.24 -16.42
C THR A 36 10.25 -13.09 -15.92
N ILE A 37 8.92 -13.19 -16.09
CA ILE A 37 7.98 -12.44 -15.28
C ILE A 37 8.10 -13.10 -13.91
N GLU A 38 8.81 -12.49 -12.96
CA GLU A 38 8.64 -12.85 -11.55
C GLU A 38 7.14 -12.71 -11.27
N SER A 39 6.47 -13.84 -11.08
CA SER A 39 5.04 -13.85 -10.75
C SER A 39 4.88 -13.17 -9.40
N LYS A 40 4.18 -12.04 -9.38
CA LYS A 40 3.81 -11.32 -8.17
C LYS A 40 3.05 -12.24 -7.20
N LEU A 41 3.22 -12.03 -5.91
CA LEU A 41 2.51 -12.76 -4.85
C LEU A 41 1.04 -12.32 -4.79
N PRO A 42 0.07 -13.21 -4.54
CA PRO A 42 -1.33 -12.82 -4.47
C PRO A 42 -1.58 -11.81 -3.35
N TRP A 43 -2.42 -10.81 -3.63
CA TRP A 43 -2.87 -9.85 -2.63
C TRP A 43 -3.68 -10.57 -1.54
N VAL A 44 -3.38 -10.29 -0.28
CA VAL A 44 -4.17 -10.75 0.86
C VAL A 44 -4.88 -9.54 1.43
N ASP A 45 -6.21 -9.53 1.32
CA ASP A 45 -7.00 -8.49 1.97
C ASP A 45 -6.75 -8.51 3.47
N ASP A 46 -6.79 -7.32 4.06
CA ASP A 46 -6.93 -7.13 5.50
C ASP A 46 -8.32 -7.69 5.86
N ASN A 47 -8.40 -9.03 5.97
CA ASN A 47 -9.50 -9.65 6.69
C ASN A 47 -9.54 -8.93 8.04
N ASN A 48 -10.72 -8.78 8.63
CA ASN A 48 -10.97 -8.26 9.99
C ASN A 48 -10.23 -9.05 11.12
N GLY A 49 -9.05 -9.60 10.86
CA GLY A 49 -8.11 -10.18 11.78
C GLY A 49 -7.75 -9.14 12.82
N ASP A 50 -7.81 -9.61 14.06
CA ASP A 50 -7.47 -8.84 15.24
C ASP A 50 -6.10 -8.17 15.03
N PHE A 51 -6.06 -6.83 15.04
CA PHE A 51 -4.82 -6.06 14.98
C PHE A 51 -3.80 -6.54 16.04
N GLY A 52 -4.31 -7.07 17.16
CA GLY A 52 -3.53 -7.76 18.18
C GLY A 52 -2.81 -9.02 17.66
N GLU A 53 -3.46 -9.85 16.84
CA GLU A 53 -2.85 -11.07 16.28
C GLU A 53 -1.75 -10.76 15.26
N CYS A 54 -1.93 -9.71 14.45
CA CYS A 54 -0.88 -9.22 13.55
C CYS A 54 0.33 -8.70 14.34
N THR A 55 0.09 -7.82 15.32
CA THR A 55 1.14 -7.26 16.18
C THR A 55 1.89 -8.35 16.96
N ASP A 56 1.17 -9.33 17.52
CA ASP A 56 1.75 -10.46 18.23
C ASP A 56 2.59 -11.37 17.32
N THR A 57 2.21 -11.47 16.05
CA THR A 57 2.92 -12.25 15.03
C THR A 57 4.21 -11.57 14.58
N LEU A 58 4.18 -10.25 14.39
CA LEU A 58 5.36 -9.44 14.06
C LEU A 58 6.38 -9.39 15.22
N ARG A 59 5.89 -9.36 16.47
CA ARG A 59 6.75 -9.23 17.67
C ARG A 59 7.31 -10.56 18.21
N ARG A 60 7.13 -11.67 17.50
CA ARG A 60 7.69 -12.96 17.94
C ARG A 60 9.22 -12.91 17.91
N MET A 61 9.86 -13.40 18.98
CA MET A 61 11.32 -13.53 19.06
C MET A 61 11.93 -14.37 17.92
N SER A 62 11.13 -15.24 17.31
CA SER A 62 11.45 -15.89 16.04
C SER A 62 10.40 -15.46 15.02
N PRO A 63 10.67 -14.42 14.23
CA PRO A 63 9.70 -13.90 13.29
C PRO A 63 9.37 -14.99 12.26
N PRO A 64 8.08 -15.24 11.97
CA PRO A 64 7.68 -16.17 10.93
C PRO A 64 8.03 -15.60 9.54
N SER A 65 7.83 -16.38 8.47
CA SER A 65 8.10 -15.88 7.11
C SER A 65 7.21 -14.69 6.75
N ALA A 66 7.68 -13.83 5.83
CA ALA A 66 6.88 -12.73 5.28
C ALA A 66 5.51 -13.20 4.77
N GLU A 67 5.46 -14.34 4.08
CA GLU A 67 4.21 -14.96 3.62
C GLU A 67 3.24 -15.29 4.78
N THR A 68 3.77 -15.79 5.90
CA THR A 68 2.97 -16.12 7.08
C THR A 68 2.43 -14.87 7.75
N VAL A 69 3.26 -13.82 7.87
CA VAL A 69 2.84 -12.53 8.42
C VAL A 69 1.77 -11.90 7.52
N ASN A 70 2.01 -11.84 6.21
CA ASN A 70 1.08 -11.31 5.22
C ASN A 70 -0.29 -12.02 5.24
N LYS A 71 -0.32 -13.33 5.49
CA LYS A 71 -1.58 -14.09 5.65
C LYS A 71 -2.37 -13.71 6.90
N VAL A 72 -1.69 -13.27 7.96
CA VAL A 72 -2.30 -12.91 9.25
C VAL A 72 -2.70 -11.44 9.26
N CYS A 73 -1.80 -10.58 8.80
CA CYS A 73 -1.95 -9.13 8.84
C CYS A 73 -2.74 -8.56 7.65
N GLY A 74 -2.73 -9.24 6.50
CA GLY A 74 -3.09 -8.62 5.23
C GLY A 74 -1.92 -7.84 4.62
N THR A 75 -1.98 -7.62 3.30
CA THR A 75 -0.87 -7.05 2.52
C THR A 75 -0.68 -5.57 2.77
N GLN A 76 -1.74 -4.82 3.03
CA GLN A 76 -1.64 -3.41 3.34
C GLN A 76 -0.94 -3.21 4.69
N SER A 77 -1.51 -3.76 5.75
CA SER A 77 -0.97 -3.66 7.11
C SER A 77 0.48 -4.21 7.22
N PHE A 78 0.80 -5.28 6.50
CA PHE A 78 2.17 -5.83 6.50
C PHE A 78 3.19 -4.92 5.82
N CYS A 79 2.86 -4.36 4.63
CA CYS A 79 3.80 -3.55 3.88
C CYS A 79 3.98 -2.14 4.46
N GLU A 80 2.96 -1.57 5.11
CA GLU A 80 3.06 -0.27 5.79
C GLU A 80 4.07 -0.29 6.97
N GLU A 81 4.34 -1.44 7.57
CA GLU A 81 5.33 -1.61 8.65
C GLU A 81 6.77 -1.28 8.20
N PHE A 82 7.05 -1.23 6.90
CA PHE A 82 8.37 -0.91 6.36
C PHE A 82 8.60 0.59 6.11
N ASP A 83 7.58 1.44 6.33
CA ASP A 83 7.72 2.90 6.30
C ASP A 83 6.91 3.64 7.39
N PRO A 84 6.94 3.23 8.69
CA PRO A 84 6.25 3.97 9.73
C PRO A 84 7.06 5.22 10.07
N ALA A 85 6.38 6.35 10.23
CA ALA A 85 6.99 7.65 10.57
C ALA A 85 7.87 7.63 11.84
N ASP A 86 7.66 6.63 12.72
CA ASP A 86 8.31 6.51 14.02
C ASP A 86 9.35 5.37 14.13
N LEU A 87 9.69 4.67 13.03
CA LEU A 87 10.74 3.63 13.10
C LEU A 87 12.14 4.23 13.17
N SER A 88 12.96 3.67 14.06
CA SER A 88 14.39 3.98 14.09
C SER A 88 15.11 3.32 12.91
N GLU A 89 16.24 3.90 12.47
CA GLU A 89 17.05 3.35 11.38
C GLU A 89 17.51 1.89 11.65
N ASP A 90 17.75 1.55 12.91
CA ASP A 90 18.14 0.20 13.32
C ASP A 90 16.97 -0.78 13.25
N ASP A 91 15.76 -0.34 13.60
CA ASP A 91 14.55 -1.16 13.48
C ASP A 91 14.20 -1.42 12.01
N SER A 92 14.30 -0.39 11.15
CA SER A 92 14.09 -0.54 9.69
C SER A 92 15.08 -1.53 9.08
N LYS A 93 16.38 -1.47 9.46
CA LYS A 93 17.39 -2.43 9.00
C LYS A 93 17.10 -3.84 9.47
N ASN A 94 16.66 -4.00 10.72
CA ASN A 94 16.32 -5.30 11.27
C ASN A 94 15.11 -5.90 10.55
N LEU A 95 14.08 -5.09 10.30
CA LEU A 95 12.88 -5.52 9.57
C LEU A 95 13.21 -5.94 8.12
N ALA A 96 14.01 -5.13 7.43
CA ALA A 96 14.49 -5.46 6.09
C ALA A 96 15.35 -6.74 6.07
N ALA A 97 16.17 -6.98 7.10
CA ALA A 97 16.98 -8.19 7.21
C ALA A 97 16.13 -9.45 7.49
N VAL A 98 15.02 -9.31 8.22
CA VAL A 98 14.12 -10.42 8.56
C VAL A 98 13.24 -10.79 7.36
N TYR A 99 12.65 -9.81 6.70
CA TYR A 99 11.59 -10.04 5.70
C TYR A 99 12.02 -9.78 4.25
N GLY A 100 13.18 -9.14 4.03
CA GLY A 100 13.78 -8.97 2.72
C GLY A 100 13.33 -7.75 1.93
N PHE A 101 12.48 -6.88 2.49
CA PHE A 101 12.01 -5.66 1.82
C PHE A 101 12.75 -4.43 2.33
N ALA A 102 13.23 -3.60 1.40
CA ALA A 102 13.97 -2.38 1.72
C ALA A 102 13.08 -1.17 2.06
N SER A 103 11.79 -1.24 1.72
CA SER A 103 10.79 -0.20 1.94
C SER A 103 9.37 -0.75 1.77
N ALA A 104 8.36 0.02 2.19
CA ALA A 104 6.96 -0.31 1.94
C ALA A 104 6.67 -0.47 0.44
N GLN A 105 7.20 0.43 -0.41
CA GLN A 105 7.05 0.31 -1.87
C GLN A 105 7.66 -0.98 -2.41
N ALA A 106 8.86 -1.36 -1.97
CA ALA A 106 9.49 -2.60 -2.39
C ALA A 106 8.69 -3.85 -1.93
N CYS A 107 8.02 -3.75 -0.79
CA CYS A 107 7.06 -4.76 -0.32
C CYS A 107 5.87 -4.83 -1.27
N PHE A 108 5.16 -3.72 -1.52
CA PHE A 108 3.99 -3.68 -2.40
C PHE A 108 4.29 -4.13 -3.83
N ASP A 109 5.46 -3.80 -4.37
CA ASP A 109 5.86 -4.19 -5.73
C ASP A 109 5.94 -5.72 -5.91
N ALA A 110 6.21 -6.45 -4.82
CA ALA A 110 6.29 -7.91 -4.80
C ALA A 110 4.91 -8.60 -4.82
N TYR A 111 3.82 -7.86 -4.55
CA TYR A 111 2.46 -8.38 -4.55
C TYR A 111 1.69 -7.96 -5.81
N GLU A 112 0.63 -8.73 -6.11
CA GLU A 112 -0.43 -8.36 -7.04
C GLU A 112 -1.07 -7.06 -6.57
N GLN A 113 -1.63 -6.31 -7.51
CA GLN A 113 -2.29 -5.06 -7.16
C GLN A 113 -3.46 -5.34 -6.22
N ASN A 114 -3.64 -4.46 -5.24
CA ASN A 114 -4.82 -4.48 -4.39
C ASN A 114 -6.08 -4.45 -5.29
N PRO A 115 -6.95 -5.46 -5.22
CA PRO A 115 -8.17 -5.52 -6.03
C PRO A 115 -9.12 -4.34 -5.72
N ALA A 116 -9.07 -3.77 -4.51
CA ALA A 116 -9.77 -2.52 -4.18
C ALA A 116 -9.05 -1.27 -4.74
N ALA A 117 -7.72 -1.34 -4.90
CA ALA A 117 -6.94 -0.30 -5.57
C ALA A 117 -6.92 -0.42 -7.10
N SER A 118 -7.73 -1.28 -7.73
CA SER A 118 -7.95 -1.25 -9.18
C SER A 118 -8.60 0.06 -9.68
N SER A 119 -8.82 1.03 -8.79
CA SER A 119 -9.11 2.44 -9.09
C SER A 119 -7.85 3.35 -9.12
N GLN A 120 -6.67 2.80 -8.88
CA GLN A 120 -5.40 3.51 -8.75
C GLN A 120 -4.28 2.80 -9.54
N ASP A 121 -4.41 2.77 -10.86
CA ASP A 121 -3.29 2.43 -11.74
C ASP A 121 -2.48 3.69 -12.12
N THR A 122 -1.16 3.58 -11.96
CA THR A 122 -0.13 4.46 -12.51
C THR A 122 -0.21 4.54 -14.05
N LYS A 123 -1.04 5.46 -14.52
CA LYS A 123 -0.81 6.26 -15.73
C LYS A 123 -0.42 7.66 -15.23
N PRO A 124 0.20 8.59 -16.00
CA PRO A 124 0.03 10.01 -15.67
C PRO A 124 -1.48 10.21 -15.49
N LYS A 125 -1.93 10.34 -14.23
CA LYS A 125 -3.33 10.18 -13.84
C LYS A 125 -4.05 11.20 -14.70
N SER A 126 -4.78 10.73 -15.72
CA SER A 126 -5.71 11.62 -16.39
C SER A 126 -6.59 12.09 -15.25
N LYS A 127 -6.51 13.40 -14.97
CA LYS A 127 -7.29 14.03 -13.92
C LYS A 127 -8.73 13.53 -14.02
N LEU A 128 -9.36 13.26 -12.88
CA LEU A 128 -10.76 12.86 -12.84
C LEU A 128 -11.60 13.97 -13.51
N PRO A 129 -12.60 13.63 -14.34
CA PRO A 129 -13.38 14.64 -15.05
C PRO A 129 -14.06 15.57 -14.05
N TRP A 130 -14.09 16.86 -14.35
CA TRP A 130 -14.84 17.81 -13.53
C TRP A 130 -16.34 17.58 -13.73
N VAL A 131 -17.03 17.20 -12.65
CA VAL A 131 -18.49 17.11 -12.64
C VAL A 131 -19.03 18.45 -12.15
N SER A 132 -19.58 19.24 -13.07
CA SER A 132 -20.41 20.38 -12.67
C SER A 132 -21.62 19.84 -11.91
N SER A 133 -21.91 20.37 -10.73
CA SER A 133 -23.16 20.07 -10.02
C SER A 133 -24.35 20.33 -10.96
N THR A 134 -24.97 19.24 -11.46
CA THR A 134 -26.15 19.32 -12.32
C THR A 134 -27.43 19.38 -11.50
N THR A 135 -27.33 19.05 -10.21
CA THR A 135 -28.45 18.97 -9.28
C THR A 135 -28.23 19.95 -8.15
N SER A 136 -29.07 20.99 -8.10
CA SER A 136 -29.25 21.86 -6.92
C SER A 136 -29.84 21.11 -5.70
N ASP A 137 -29.76 19.79 -5.67
CA ASP A 137 -30.39 18.92 -4.68
C ASP A 137 -29.32 18.45 -3.69
N TYR A 138 -28.89 19.39 -2.85
CA TYR A 138 -27.99 19.15 -1.72
C TYR A 138 -28.43 17.95 -0.86
N GLY A 139 -29.74 17.68 -0.77
CA GLY A 139 -30.28 16.53 -0.05
C GLY A 139 -29.83 15.19 -0.62
N LYS A 140 -29.66 15.06 -1.93
CA LYS A 140 -29.13 13.84 -2.56
C LYS A 140 -27.64 13.66 -2.29
N CYS A 141 -26.87 14.74 -2.30
CA CYS A 141 -25.45 14.69 -1.98
C CYS A 141 -25.24 14.21 -0.53
N VAL A 142 -25.93 14.81 0.43
CA VAL A 142 -25.88 14.37 1.84
C VAL A 142 -26.36 12.92 1.99
N ALA A 143 -27.42 12.52 1.27
CA ALA A 143 -27.94 11.17 1.34
C ALA A 143 -26.94 10.13 0.82
N ILE A 144 -26.20 10.42 -0.26
CA ILE A 144 -25.20 9.49 -0.78
C ILE A 144 -23.92 9.49 0.07
N LEU A 145 -23.48 10.64 0.60
CA LEU A 145 -22.32 10.73 1.49
C LEU A 145 -22.54 9.93 2.77
N ARG A 146 -23.74 9.99 3.39
CA ARG A 146 -24.05 9.18 4.59
C ARG A 146 -23.93 7.67 4.38
N ARG A 147 -23.91 7.20 3.13
CA ARG A 147 -23.70 5.78 2.79
C ARG A 147 -22.26 5.35 2.97
N MET A 148 -21.33 6.26 3.25
CA MET A 148 -19.97 5.96 3.75
C MET A 148 -19.97 5.16 5.07
N HIS A 149 -21.12 5.04 5.74
CA HIS A 149 -21.28 4.20 6.93
C HIS A 149 -21.92 2.84 6.64
N GLU A 150 -22.25 2.53 5.39
CA GLU A 150 -22.75 1.21 5.00
C GLU A 150 -21.59 0.20 4.91
N GLU A 151 -21.90 -1.10 4.96
CA GLU A 151 -20.89 -2.17 4.79
C GLU A 151 -20.20 -2.12 3.41
N SER A 152 -20.84 -1.50 2.43
CA SER A 152 -20.30 -1.30 1.08
C SER A 152 -20.59 0.14 0.60
N PRO A 153 -19.71 1.10 0.94
CA PRO A 153 -19.85 2.49 0.54
C PRO A 153 -19.87 2.69 -0.98
N PRO A 154 -20.60 3.69 -1.49
CA PRO A 154 -20.48 4.09 -2.89
C PRO A 154 -19.06 4.60 -3.18
N SER A 155 -18.56 4.38 -4.40
CA SER A 155 -17.25 4.87 -4.81
C SER A 155 -17.20 6.41 -4.86
N GLY A 156 -16.01 6.99 -4.73
CA GLY A 156 -15.82 8.45 -4.85
C GLY A 156 -16.29 9.00 -6.20
N GLU A 157 -16.15 8.23 -7.29
CA GLU A 157 -16.69 8.59 -8.61
C GLU A 157 -18.23 8.69 -8.57
N THR A 158 -18.91 7.73 -7.94
CA THR A 158 -20.37 7.75 -7.82
C THR A 158 -20.85 8.93 -6.97
N VAL A 159 -20.14 9.23 -5.88
CA VAL A 159 -20.44 10.39 -5.03
C VAL A 159 -20.21 11.68 -5.79
N ASN A 160 -19.08 11.82 -6.49
CA ASN A 160 -18.73 12.99 -7.31
C ASN A 160 -19.76 13.23 -8.44
N GLU A 161 -20.27 12.18 -9.09
CA GLU A 161 -21.34 12.27 -10.08
C GLU A 161 -22.64 12.84 -9.50
N VAL A 162 -22.97 12.49 -8.26
CA VAL A 162 -24.21 12.91 -7.59
C VAL A 162 -24.09 14.30 -6.96
N CYS A 163 -22.96 14.58 -6.32
CA CYS A 163 -22.72 15.83 -5.61
C CYS A 163 -22.25 16.96 -6.53
N GLY A 164 -21.47 16.63 -7.56
CA GLY A 164 -20.58 17.59 -8.23
C GLY A 164 -19.22 17.67 -7.52
N THR A 165 -18.19 18.03 -8.28
CA THR A 165 -16.79 18.04 -7.81
C THR A 165 -16.52 19.11 -6.76
N GLU A 166 -17.18 20.25 -6.85
CA GLU A 166 -17.04 21.33 -5.86
C GLU A 166 -17.56 20.88 -4.50
N GLU A 167 -18.83 20.49 -4.44
CA GLU A 167 -19.44 20.00 -3.21
C GLU A 167 -18.75 18.75 -2.66
N PHE A 168 -18.38 17.78 -3.50
CA PHE A 168 -17.71 16.57 -3.04
C PHE A 168 -16.33 16.85 -2.41
N CYS A 169 -15.51 17.69 -3.05
CA CYS A 169 -14.18 17.98 -2.54
C CYS A 169 -14.21 18.89 -1.30
N ASP A 170 -15.21 19.75 -1.16
CA ASP A 170 -15.36 20.60 0.02
C ASP A 170 -15.66 19.78 1.29
N GLU A 171 -16.26 18.60 1.20
CA GLU A 171 -16.53 17.74 2.37
C GLU A 171 -15.25 17.26 3.09
N PHE A 172 -14.08 17.34 2.45
CA PHE A 172 -12.80 17.03 3.10
C PHE A 172 -12.30 18.17 4.00
N ASP A 173 -13.06 19.26 4.14
CA ASP A 173 -12.75 20.36 5.05
C ASP A 173 -13.34 20.10 6.45
N LEU A 174 -12.47 20.02 7.46
CA LEU A 174 -12.86 19.96 8.88
C LEU A 174 -13.71 21.17 9.32
N ALA A 175 -13.69 22.27 8.58
CA ALA A 175 -14.58 23.39 8.85
C ALA A 175 -16.07 23.06 8.59
N ILE A 176 -16.35 21.97 7.85
CA ILE A 176 -17.67 21.59 7.36
C ILE A 176 -18.20 20.34 8.05
N ILE A 177 -17.33 19.37 8.37
CA ILE A 177 -17.72 18.06 8.93
C ILE A 177 -17.03 17.74 10.26
N SER A 178 -17.43 16.62 10.89
CA SER A 178 -16.79 16.12 12.11
C SER A 178 -15.47 15.39 11.81
N GLU A 179 -14.56 15.31 12.79
CA GLU A 179 -13.29 14.55 12.64
C GLU A 179 -13.53 13.07 12.31
N ASP A 180 -14.57 12.46 12.89
CA ASP A 180 -14.93 11.05 12.63
C ASP A 180 -15.43 10.84 11.20
N ASP A 181 -16.20 11.80 10.67
CA ASP A 181 -16.66 11.77 9.28
C ASP A 181 -15.49 11.99 8.32
N LEU A 182 -14.57 12.91 8.65
CA LEU A 182 -13.39 13.14 7.82
C LEU A 182 -12.54 11.88 7.76
N LYS A 183 -12.31 11.23 8.90
CA LYS A 183 -11.54 9.98 8.94
C LYS A 183 -12.13 8.94 7.99
N LYS A 184 -13.46 8.79 7.95
CA LYS A 184 -14.12 7.88 7.02
C LYS A 184 -14.02 8.33 5.57
N LEU A 185 -14.13 9.62 5.28
CA LEU A 185 -13.93 10.13 3.93
C LEU A 185 -12.51 9.84 3.43
N VAL A 186 -11.49 10.10 4.26
CA VAL A 186 -10.09 9.80 3.94
C VAL A 186 -9.91 8.29 3.74
N GLU A 187 -10.48 7.46 4.63
CA GLU A 187 -10.41 5.99 4.56
C GLU A 187 -11.01 5.44 3.26
N PHE A 188 -12.18 5.93 2.84
CA PHE A 188 -12.89 5.36 1.68
C PHE A 188 -12.56 6.02 0.34
N TYR A 189 -12.18 7.30 0.36
CA TYR A 189 -12.00 8.10 -0.85
C TYR A 189 -10.57 8.59 -1.06
N SER A 190 -9.69 8.41 -0.06
CA SER A 190 -8.25 8.61 -0.17
C SER A 190 -7.83 10.01 -0.61
N PHE A 191 -8.51 11.03 -0.10
CA PHE A 191 -8.06 12.42 -0.16
C PHE A 191 -7.90 12.94 1.26
N GLU A 192 -6.72 13.49 1.59
CA GLU A 192 -6.41 14.03 2.91
C GLU A 192 -6.91 15.46 3.11
N SER A 193 -7.23 16.15 2.01
CA SER A 193 -7.69 17.54 2.02
C SER A 193 -8.54 17.90 0.81
N PRO A 194 -9.32 19.00 0.87
CA PRO A 194 -10.04 19.52 -0.29
C PRO A 194 -9.09 19.82 -1.46
N GLN A 195 -7.92 20.38 -1.16
CA GLN A 195 -6.93 20.73 -2.18
C GLN A 195 -6.42 19.50 -2.93
N GLU A 196 -6.15 18.40 -2.22
CA GLU A 196 -5.74 17.15 -2.84
C GLU A 196 -6.86 16.57 -3.72
N CYS A 197 -8.11 16.61 -3.24
CA CYS A 197 -9.27 16.22 -4.03
C CYS A 197 -9.39 17.04 -5.33
N PHE A 198 -9.26 18.38 -5.24
CA PHE A 198 -9.29 19.25 -6.42
C PHE A 198 -8.11 19.02 -7.38
N ASP A 199 -6.91 18.77 -6.85
CA ASP A 199 -5.72 18.52 -7.67
C ASP A 199 -5.83 17.21 -8.45
N ALA A 200 -6.56 16.23 -7.92
CA ALA A 200 -6.90 14.99 -8.60
C ALA A 200 -7.94 15.14 -9.73
N HIS A 201 -8.69 16.25 -9.77
CA HIS A 201 -9.70 16.53 -10.80
C HIS A 201 -9.20 17.47 -11.90
N GLU A 202 -9.91 17.47 -13.03
CA GLU A 202 -9.73 18.44 -14.11
C GLU A 202 -10.02 19.85 -13.57
N GLN A 203 -9.45 20.87 -14.20
CA GLN A 203 -9.76 22.24 -13.79
C GLN A 203 -11.24 22.51 -14.01
N LYS A 204 -11.88 23.21 -13.04
CA LYS A 204 -13.23 23.73 -13.19
C LYS A 204 -13.36 24.41 -14.55
N PRO A 205 -14.29 23.98 -15.43
CA PRO A 205 -14.49 24.60 -16.72
C PRO A 205 -14.78 26.07 -16.53
N THR A 206 -13.90 26.94 -17.00
CA THR A 206 -14.21 28.36 -17.09
C THR A 206 -15.23 28.53 -18.20
N SER A 207 -16.44 29.00 -17.91
CA SER A 207 -17.35 29.47 -18.95
C SER A 207 -16.68 30.61 -19.70
N SER A 208 -16.06 30.31 -20.83
CA SER A 208 -15.74 31.30 -21.84
C SER A 208 -17.07 31.77 -22.42
N GLN A 209 -17.48 32.98 -22.07
CA GLN A 209 -18.47 33.74 -22.84
C GLN A 209 -17.90 34.13 -24.21
#